data_AF-A0A2V9ILH4-F1
#
_entry.id   AF-A0A2V9ILH4-F1
#
_cell.length_a   1.000
_cell.length_b   1.000
_cell.length_c   1.000
_cell.angle_alpha   90.00
_cell.angle_beta   90.00
_cell.angle_gamma   90.00
#
_symmetry.space_group_name_H-M   'P 1'
#
loop_
_entity.id
_entity.type
_entity.pdbx_description
1 polymer ?
#
loop_
_entity_poly.entity_id
_entity_poly.type
_entity_poly.pdbx_seq_one_letter_code
_entity_poly.pdbx_strand_id
1 'polypeptide(L)'
;AQHVAVINETFARKFFHNEDPIGQHLGLGDASHSGDYEVIGVVEDAKYQDTRGPAYATVFLPLLQTPAGEPSHDSSVYIHDIELRVVGTPPSLEPAVRRALADIDPNLTVLGVVSFGEQVARNFNRERLVARLTELFGLLALTLACVGLYGVTSYSVARRISEIGLRMALGAERRNILGLVLRGAFTQVILGLAIGIPAALAGGRLLSAELYGVKSYDAVALGLAVVTLAACAFVAGFVPARRATKVDPMVALRYE
;
A
#
# COMPACT_ATOMS: atom_id res chain seq x y z
N ALA A 1 43.00 -26.01 6.47
CA ALA A 1 42.61 -24.80 5.75
C ALA A 1 42.09 -23.81 6.79
N GLN A 2 42.35 -22.52 6.62
CA GLN A 2 41.78 -21.51 7.51
C GLN A 2 40.30 -21.35 7.18
N HIS A 3 39.40 -21.46 8.17
CA HIS A 3 37.99 -21.18 7.96
C HIS A 3 37.79 -19.67 8.00
N VAL A 4 37.00 -19.15 7.08
CA VAL A 4 36.82 -17.71 6.91
C VAL A 4 35.35 -17.34 6.99
N ALA A 5 35.09 -16.10 7.39
CA ALA A 5 33.75 -15.55 7.49
C ALA A 5 33.71 -14.12 6.91
N VAL A 6 32.55 -13.75 6.39
CA VAL A 6 32.20 -12.38 6.03
C VAL A 6 31.08 -11.94 6.95
N ILE A 7 31.12 -10.71 7.47
CA ILE A 7 30.10 -10.19 8.40
C ILE A 7 29.41 -8.97 7.81
N ASN A 8 28.24 -8.58 8.31
CA ASN A 8 27.64 -7.29 7.97
C ASN A 8 28.10 -6.16 8.91
N GLU A 9 27.85 -4.91 8.50
CA GLU A 9 28.19 -3.73 9.31
C GLU A 9 27.55 -3.73 10.71
N THR A 10 26.31 -4.19 10.84
CA THR A 10 25.65 -4.27 12.15
C THR A 10 26.37 -5.24 13.08
N PHE A 11 26.87 -6.36 12.58
CA PHE A 11 27.70 -7.27 13.37
C PHE A 11 29.02 -6.58 13.78
N ALA A 12 29.69 -5.94 12.83
CA ALA A 12 30.94 -5.22 13.07
C ALA A 12 30.79 -4.17 14.18
N ARG A 13 29.77 -3.30 14.08
CA ARG A 13 29.49 -2.27 15.08
C ARG A 13 29.12 -2.85 16.45
N LYS A 14 28.38 -3.95 16.49
CA LYS A 14 27.88 -4.54 17.74
C LYS A 14 28.98 -5.23 18.55
N PHE A 15 29.90 -5.93 17.87
CA PHE A 15 30.89 -6.78 18.54
C PHE A 15 32.30 -6.17 18.53
N PHE A 16 32.69 -5.49 17.45
CA PHE A 16 34.02 -4.89 17.31
C PHE A 16 34.03 -3.38 17.60
N HIS A 17 32.86 -2.76 17.74
CA HIS A 17 32.70 -1.33 18.04
C HIS A 17 33.48 -0.43 17.06
N ASN A 18 34.69 0.02 17.45
CA ASN A 18 35.57 0.89 16.68
C ASN A 18 36.89 0.20 16.24
N GLU A 19 37.04 -1.09 16.51
CA GLU A 19 38.20 -1.87 16.06
C GLU A 19 37.98 -2.42 14.65
N ASP A 20 39.06 -2.56 13.89
CA ASP A 20 39.00 -3.17 12.57
C ASP A 20 38.65 -4.66 12.71
N PRO A 21 37.49 -5.10 12.20
CA PRO A 21 37.09 -6.50 12.32
C PRO A 21 37.90 -7.42 11.41
N ILE A 22 38.62 -6.90 10.41
CA ILE A 22 39.37 -7.73 9.46
C ILE A 22 40.58 -8.38 10.17
N GLY A 23 40.73 -9.70 10.01
CA GLY A 23 41.77 -10.50 10.65
C GLY A 23 41.45 -10.94 12.08
N GLN A 24 40.32 -10.48 12.63
CA GLN A 24 39.82 -10.95 13.91
C GLN A 24 39.15 -12.32 13.77
N HIS A 25 39.11 -13.07 14.86
CA HIS A 25 38.53 -14.41 14.88
C HIS A 25 37.17 -14.41 15.58
N LEU A 26 36.27 -15.25 15.09
CA LEU A 26 34.94 -15.46 15.65
C LEU A 26 34.60 -16.94 15.73
N GLY A 27 33.65 -17.26 16.62
CA GLY A 27 33.06 -18.57 16.80
C GLY A 27 31.56 -18.54 16.75
N LEU A 28 30.96 -19.64 16.30
CA LEU A 28 29.52 -19.87 16.41
C LEU A 28 29.24 -20.81 17.58
N GLY A 29 28.20 -20.52 18.36
CA GLY A 29 27.83 -21.33 19.53
C GLY A 29 28.61 -20.95 20.79
N ASP A 30 29.30 -21.91 21.39
CA ASP A 30 29.97 -21.76 22.70
C ASP A 30 31.34 -21.08 22.61
N ALA A 31 31.80 -20.54 23.75
CA ALA A 31 33.08 -19.83 23.86
C ALA A 31 34.31 -20.65 23.44
N SER A 32 34.20 -21.99 23.45
CA SER A 32 35.24 -22.91 22.96
C SER A 32 35.52 -22.79 21.46
N HIS A 33 34.58 -22.23 20.69
CA HIS A 33 34.66 -22.08 19.25
C HIS A 33 35.11 -20.67 18.81
N SER A 34 35.43 -19.79 19.76
CA SER A 34 35.70 -18.36 19.52
C SER A 34 36.85 -18.05 18.54
N GLY A 35 37.67 -19.05 18.18
CA GLY A 35 38.77 -18.93 17.23
C GLY A 35 38.55 -19.61 15.88
N ASP A 36 37.34 -20.12 15.59
CA ASP A 36 37.14 -21.07 14.49
C ASP A 36 37.20 -20.41 13.11
N TYR A 37 36.73 -19.17 12.98
CA TYR A 37 36.64 -18.44 11.71
C TYR A 37 37.36 -17.09 11.76
N GLU A 38 38.19 -16.79 10.77
CA GLU A 38 38.76 -15.44 10.57
C GLU A 38 37.82 -14.57 9.73
N VAL A 39 37.60 -13.33 10.17
CA VAL A 39 36.84 -12.34 9.41
C VAL A 39 37.71 -11.76 8.30
N ILE A 40 37.31 -11.98 7.04
CA ILE A 40 38.04 -11.52 5.85
C ILE A 40 37.32 -10.39 5.11
N GLY A 41 36.11 -10.01 5.52
CA GLY A 41 35.34 -8.97 4.86
C GLY A 41 34.12 -8.51 5.63
N VAL A 42 33.70 -7.30 5.31
CA VAL A 42 32.48 -6.66 5.82
C VAL A 42 31.60 -6.26 4.63
N VAL A 43 30.31 -6.59 4.70
CA VAL A 43 29.29 -6.22 3.69
C VAL A 43 28.26 -5.26 4.28
N GLU A 44 27.58 -4.53 3.40
CA GLU A 44 26.48 -3.63 3.79
C GLU A 44 25.33 -4.41 4.46
N ASP A 45 24.61 -3.73 5.34
CA ASP A 45 23.44 -4.28 6.01
C ASP A 45 22.29 -4.56 5.03
N ALA A 46 21.79 -5.79 5.06
CA ALA A 46 20.60 -6.19 4.33
C ALA A 46 19.56 -6.83 5.25
N LYS A 47 18.28 -6.61 4.94
CA LYS A 47 17.14 -7.11 5.71
C LYS A 47 16.68 -8.46 5.18
N TYR A 48 17.27 -9.54 5.70
CA TYR A 48 16.97 -10.90 5.26
C TYR A 48 15.74 -11.54 5.91
N GLN A 49 15.42 -11.17 7.16
CA GLN A 49 14.34 -11.80 7.92
C GLN A 49 13.05 -10.98 7.97
N ASP A 50 13.17 -9.68 8.25
CA ASP A 50 12.01 -8.79 8.32
C ASP A 50 12.33 -7.42 7.73
N THR A 51 11.44 -6.96 6.86
CA THR A 51 11.46 -5.59 6.32
C THR A 51 11.20 -4.53 7.39
N ARG A 52 10.44 -4.86 8.45
CA ARG A 52 10.05 -3.94 9.53
C ARG A 52 11.11 -3.84 10.63
N GLY A 53 11.81 -4.93 10.91
CA GLY A 53 12.87 -4.99 11.92
C GLY A 53 14.16 -4.22 11.53
N PRO A 54 15.07 -4.01 12.50
CA PRO A 54 16.42 -3.55 12.21
C PRO A 54 17.17 -4.59 11.38
N ALA A 55 18.25 -4.16 10.70
CA ALA A 55 19.20 -5.14 10.17
C ALA A 55 19.79 -5.93 11.36
N TYR A 56 19.82 -7.25 11.25
CA TYR A 56 20.36 -8.11 12.29
C TYR A 56 21.84 -8.38 12.04
N ALA A 57 22.59 -8.60 13.12
CA ALA A 57 23.98 -9.02 13.03
C ALA A 57 24.05 -10.39 12.33
N THR A 58 24.71 -10.44 11.18
CA THR A 58 24.68 -11.58 10.25
C THR A 58 26.11 -11.98 9.89
N VAL A 59 26.36 -13.29 9.89
CA VAL A 59 27.63 -13.91 9.49
C VAL A 59 27.37 -14.77 8.27
N PHE A 60 28.19 -14.60 7.23
CA PHE A 60 28.18 -15.36 5.99
C PHE A 60 29.37 -16.32 6.02
N LEU A 61 29.08 -17.61 5.94
CA LEU A 61 30.08 -18.67 5.92
C LEU A 61 30.14 -19.33 4.54
N PRO A 62 31.34 -19.66 4.03
CA PRO A 62 31.47 -20.44 2.81
C PRO A 62 30.90 -21.85 3.01
N LEU A 63 29.92 -22.23 2.18
CA LEU A 63 29.25 -23.53 2.26
C LEU A 63 30.23 -24.72 2.30
N LEU A 64 31.33 -24.65 1.53
CA LEU A 64 32.34 -25.72 1.45
C LEU A 64 33.22 -25.83 2.70
N GLN A 65 33.17 -24.84 3.60
CA GLN A 65 33.96 -24.79 4.83
C GLN A 65 33.12 -25.08 6.07
N THR A 66 31.79 -25.10 5.96
CA THR A 66 30.89 -25.43 7.05
C THR A 66 30.87 -26.95 7.26
N PRO A 67 31.25 -27.48 8.44
CA PRO A 67 31.24 -28.91 8.71
C PRO A 67 29.83 -29.49 8.55
N ALA A 68 29.70 -30.54 7.72
CA ALA A 68 28.46 -31.28 7.59
C ALA A 68 28.14 -32.02 8.89
N GLY A 69 27.37 -31.40 9.79
CA GLY A 69 26.89 -32.10 10.99
C GLY A 69 26.76 -31.28 12.26
N GLU A 70 27.20 -30.02 12.34
CA GLU A 70 26.88 -29.17 13.50
C GLU A 70 25.50 -28.53 13.32
N PRO A 71 24.48 -28.95 14.08
CA PRO A 71 23.18 -28.34 14.03
C PRO A 71 23.27 -27.01 14.78
N SER A 72 23.53 -25.92 14.06
CA SER A 72 23.07 -24.62 14.56
C SER A 72 21.54 -24.72 14.68
N HIS A 73 21.02 -24.32 15.83
CA HIS A 73 19.73 -24.73 16.41
C HIS A 73 18.45 -24.43 15.59
N ASP A 74 18.54 -24.07 14.32
CA ASP A 74 17.40 -23.88 13.42
C ASP A 74 17.73 -23.98 11.91
N SER A 75 18.92 -24.42 11.52
CA SER A 75 19.30 -24.51 10.10
C SER A 75 19.67 -25.92 9.70
N SER A 76 18.95 -26.47 8.71
CA SER A 76 19.37 -27.71 8.08
C SER A 76 20.59 -27.40 7.21
N VAL A 77 21.60 -28.26 7.27
CA VAL A 77 22.84 -28.15 6.49
C VAL A 77 22.61 -28.52 5.01
N TYR A 78 21.36 -28.79 4.61
CA TYR A 78 21.00 -29.01 3.22
C TYR A 78 20.85 -27.68 2.48
N ILE A 79 21.28 -27.67 1.21
CA ILE A 79 21.02 -26.57 0.29
C ILE A 79 19.51 -26.43 0.14
N HIS A 80 18.90 -25.51 0.87
CA HIS A 80 17.46 -25.27 0.82
C HIS A 80 17.06 -24.55 -0.46
N ASP A 81 17.90 -23.62 -0.91
CA ASP A 81 17.66 -22.76 -2.07
C ASP A 81 18.93 -22.61 -2.91
N ILE A 82 18.76 -22.56 -4.23
CA ILE A 82 19.82 -22.25 -5.19
C ILE A 82 19.48 -20.93 -5.86
N GLU A 83 20.33 -19.94 -5.69
CA GLU A 83 20.16 -18.64 -6.33
C GLU A 83 20.80 -18.63 -7.72
N LEU A 84 19.98 -18.35 -8.74
CA LEU A 84 20.42 -18.28 -10.13
C LEU A 84 20.35 -16.83 -10.61
N ARG A 85 21.50 -16.24 -10.95
CA ARG A 85 21.55 -14.96 -11.63
C ARG A 85 21.41 -15.18 -13.14
N VAL A 86 20.23 -14.86 -13.68
CA VAL A 86 19.92 -15.01 -15.09
C VAL A 86 19.82 -13.63 -15.74
N VAL A 87 20.43 -13.47 -16.92
CA VAL A 87 20.29 -12.24 -17.72
C VAL A 87 19.07 -12.37 -18.62
N GLY A 88 18.08 -11.49 -18.43
CA GLY A 88 16.80 -11.51 -19.13
C GLY A 88 15.74 -12.41 -18.47
N THR A 89 14.62 -12.62 -19.15
CA THR A 89 13.49 -13.42 -18.65
C THR A 89 13.17 -14.56 -19.62
N PRO A 90 13.99 -15.63 -19.65
CA PRO A 90 13.75 -16.73 -20.58
C PRO A 90 12.43 -17.44 -20.20
N PRO A 91 11.46 -17.55 -21.12
CA PRO A 91 10.15 -18.15 -20.83
C PRO A 91 10.22 -19.64 -20.44
N SER A 92 11.38 -20.28 -20.59
CA SER A 92 11.61 -21.70 -20.32
C SER A 92 12.66 -21.95 -19.23
N LEU A 93 12.94 -20.99 -18.35
CA LEU A 93 13.96 -21.15 -17.30
C LEU A 93 13.64 -22.31 -16.36
N GLU A 94 12.42 -22.36 -15.82
CA GLU A 94 12.03 -23.38 -14.86
C GLU A 94 12.10 -24.81 -15.46
N PRO A 95 11.53 -25.10 -16.65
CA PRO A 95 11.72 -26.40 -17.29
C PRO A 95 13.18 -26.75 -17.56
N ALA A 96 14.02 -25.76 -17.90
CA ALA A 96 15.45 -25.99 -18.15
C ALA A 96 16.20 -26.36 -16.86
N VAL A 97 15.96 -25.63 -15.76
CA VAL A 97 16.52 -25.92 -14.44
C VAL A 97 16.07 -27.29 -13.95
N ARG A 98 14.78 -27.62 -14.12
CA ARG A 98 14.22 -28.90 -13.69
C ARG A 98 14.83 -30.09 -14.43
N ARG A 99 15.07 -29.95 -15.74
CA ARG A 99 15.80 -30.97 -16.53
C ARG A 99 17.24 -31.10 -16.08
N ALA A 100 17.96 -29.98 -15.93
CA ALA A 100 19.36 -30.00 -15.53
C ALA A 100 19.56 -30.66 -14.14
N LEU A 101 18.65 -30.43 -13.20
CA LEU A 101 18.69 -31.10 -11.89
C LEU A 101 18.31 -32.58 -11.98
N ALA A 102 17.32 -32.93 -12.80
CA ALA A 102 16.92 -34.33 -13.00
C ALA A 102 18.00 -35.17 -13.70
N ASP A 103 18.83 -34.55 -14.56
CA ASP A 103 19.98 -35.19 -15.20
C ASP A 103 21.09 -35.53 -14.19
N ILE A 104 21.16 -34.81 -13.07
CA ILE A 104 22.10 -35.06 -11.96
C ILE A 104 21.54 -36.13 -11.03
N ASP A 105 20.33 -35.92 -10.51
CA ASP A 105 19.63 -36.89 -9.65
C ASP A 105 18.10 -36.72 -9.83
N PRO A 106 17.40 -37.74 -10.38
CA PRO A 106 15.94 -37.72 -10.57
C PRO A 106 15.13 -37.59 -9.26
N ASN A 107 15.72 -37.89 -8.10
CA ASN A 107 15.04 -37.80 -6.81
C ASN A 107 15.02 -36.37 -6.23
N LEU A 108 15.72 -35.42 -6.85
CA LEU A 108 15.71 -34.02 -6.42
C LEU A 108 14.38 -33.34 -6.75
N THR A 109 13.61 -33.03 -5.72
CA THR A 109 12.31 -32.36 -5.87
C THR A 109 12.49 -30.85 -5.95
N VAL A 110 12.29 -30.28 -7.13
CA VAL A 110 12.17 -28.83 -7.30
C VAL A 110 10.79 -28.39 -6.84
N LEU A 111 10.72 -27.72 -5.68
CA LEU A 111 9.49 -27.20 -5.06
C LEU A 111 8.87 -26.04 -5.85
N GLY A 112 9.72 -25.24 -6.51
CA GLY A 112 9.29 -24.17 -7.41
C GLY A 112 10.46 -23.27 -7.78
N VAL A 113 10.40 -22.67 -8.96
CA VAL A 113 11.36 -21.64 -9.37
C VAL A 113 10.66 -20.30 -9.28
N VAL A 114 11.09 -19.47 -8.34
CA VAL A 114 10.46 -18.17 -8.06
C VAL A 114 11.47 -17.08 -8.37
N SER A 115 11.03 -16.05 -9.10
CA SER A 115 11.87 -14.88 -9.32
C SER A 115 12.05 -14.10 -8.01
N PHE A 116 13.21 -13.47 -7.83
CA PHE A 116 13.46 -12.63 -6.66
C PHE A 116 12.39 -11.53 -6.48
N GLY A 117 11.95 -10.91 -7.59
CA GLY A 117 10.88 -9.92 -7.56
C GLY A 117 9.54 -10.48 -7.08
N GLU A 118 9.20 -11.70 -7.45
CA GLU A 118 7.99 -12.38 -6.96
C GLU A 118 8.12 -12.77 -5.48
N GLN A 119 9.28 -13.27 -5.05
CA GLN A 119 9.54 -13.58 -3.65
C GLN A 119 9.37 -12.34 -2.77
N VAL A 120 9.94 -11.20 -3.19
CA VAL A 120 9.73 -9.89 -2.54
C VAL A 120 8.24 -9.51 -2.58
N ALA A 121 7.56 -9.68 -3.72
CA ALA A 121 6.15 -9.33 -3.84
C ALA A 121 5.22 -10.15 -2.93
N ARG A 122 5.55 -11.43 -2.64
CA ARG A 122 4.77 -12.28 -1.73
C ARG A 122 4.83 -11.81 -0.28
N ASN A 123 5.93 -11.18 0.13
CA ASN A 123 6.04 -10.58 1.47
C ASN A 123 5.01 -9.46 1.70
N PHE A 124 4.48 -8.87 0.62
CA PHE A 124 3.51 -7.76 0.68
C PHE A 124 2.05 -8.16 0.43
N ASN A 125 1.72 -9.46 0.42
CA ASN A 125 0.38 -9.92 0.08
C ASN A 125 -0.69 -9.49 1.11
N ARG A 126 -0.34 -9.44 2.39
CA ARG A 126 -1.26 -9.03 3.46
C ARG A 126 -1.61 -7.55 3.33
N GLU A 127 -0.62 -6.70 3.09
CA GLU A 127 -0.80 -5.26 2.87
C GLU A 127 -1.65 -5.00 1.62
N ARG A 128 -1.41 -5.73 0.53
CA ARG A 128 -2.21 -5.62 -0.69
C ARG A 128 -3.67 -6.01 -0.48
N LEU A 129 -3.94 -7.06 0.30
CA LEU A 129 -5.31 -7.48 0.62
C LEU A 129 -6.03 -6.39 1.40
N VAL A 130 -5.39 -5.84 2.45
CA VAL A 130 -5.95 -4.74 3.25
C VAL A 130 -6.21 -3.52 2.37
N ALA A 131 -5.23 -3.13 1.54
CA ALA A 131 -5.38 -2.00 0.63
C ALA A 131 -6.57 -2.17 -0.34
N ARG A 132 -6.73 -3.35 -0.94
CA ARG A 132 -7.87 -3.65 -1.84
C ARG A 132 -9.21 -3.61 -1.12
N LEU A 133 -9.28 -4.14 0.11
CA LEU A 133 -10.52 -4.08 0.90
C LEU A 133 -10.86 -2.64 1.29
N THR A 134 -9.86 -1.86 1.72
CA THR A 134 -10.04 -0.44 2.02
C THR A 134 -10.45 0.37 0.79
N GLU A 135 -9.88 0.09 -0.38
CA GLU A 135 -10.26 0.69 -1.65
C GLU A 135 -11.73 0.41 -1.98
N LEU A 136 -12.15 -0.86 -1.87
CA LEU A 136 -13.54 -1.27 -2.09
C LEU A 136 -14.50 -0.55 -1.14
N PHE A 137 -14.20 -0.54 0.16
CA PHE A 137 -15.04 0.15 1.14
C PHE A 137 -15.04 1.67 0.94
N GLY A 138 -13.91 2.26 0.56
CA GLY A 138 -13.81 3.68 0.21
C GLY A 138 -14.69 4.03 -0.99
N LEU A 139 -14.67 3.21 -2.04
CA LEU A 139 -15.52 3.39 -3.22
C LEU A 139 -17.01 3.27 -2.88
N LEU A 140 -17.38 2.29 -2.06
CA LEU A 140 -18.76 2.12 -1.57
C LEU A 140 -19.22 3.30 -0.72
N ALA A 141 -18.39 3.75 0.23
CA ALA A 141 -18.69 4.90 1.07
C ALA A 141 -18.84 6.19 0.25
N LEU A 142 -17.96 6.41 -0.74
CA LEU A 142 -18.05 7.53 -1.66
C LEU A 142 -19.35 7.49 -2.49
N THR A 143 -19.72 6.30 -2.99
CA THR A 143 -20.98 6.10 -3.73
C THR A 143 -22.18 6.43 -2.86
N LEU A 144 -22.18 5.93 -1.61
CA LEU A 144 -23.27 6.16 -0.66
C LEU A 144 -23.37 7.64 -0.25
N ALA A 145 -22.23 8.32 -0.10
CA ALA A 145 -22.16 9.76 0.12
C ALA A 145 -22.74 10.55 -1.08
N CYS A 146 -22.41 10.16 -2.31
CA CYS A 146 -22.99 10.75 -3.52
C CYS A 146 -24.51 10.58 -3.59
N VAL A 147 -25.01 9.38 -3.28
CA VAL A 147 -26.47 9.11 -3.24
C VAL A 147 -27.15 9.95 -2.15
N GLY A 148 -26.57 10.02 -0.95
CA GLY A 148 -27.10 10.83 0.15
C GLY A 148 -27.11 12.31 -0.18
N LEU A 149 -26.03 12.83 -0.76
CA LEU A 149 -25.93 14.22 -1.21
C LEU A 149 -26.99 14.53 -2.28
N TYR A 150 -27.17 13.63 -3.26
CA TYR A 150 -28.22 13.77 -4.27
C TYR A 150 -29.62 13.79 -3.65
N GLY A 151 -29.91 12.85 -2.76
CA GLY A 151 -31.21 12.75 -2.09
C GLY A 151 -31.55 14.02 -1.29
N VAL A 152 -30.63 14.47 -0.44
CA VAL A 152 -30.85 15.65 0.43
C VAL A 152 -30.98 16.93 -0.38
N THR A 153 -30.10 17.14 -1.37
CA THR A 153 -30.15 18.36 -2.20
C THR A 153 -31.36 18.38 -3.12
N SER A 154 -31.69 17.27 -3.79
CA SER A 154 -32.87 17.18 -4.64
C SER A 154 -34.16 17.35 -3.85
N TYR A 155 -34.25 16.78 -2.64
CA TYR A 155 -35.42 16.93 -1.78
C TYR A 155 -35.58 18.39 -1.30
N SER A 156 -34.48 19.04 -0.92
CA SER A 156 -34.48 20.46 -0.52
C SER A 156 -34.96 21.39 -1.65
N VAL A 157 -34.53 21.11 -2.90
CA VAL A 157 -34.99 21.87 -4.07
C VAL A 157 -36.47 21.60 -4.36
N ALA A 158 -36.91 20.34 -4.27
CA ALA A 158 -38.30 19.96 -4.50
C ALA A 158 -39.26 20.66 -3.52
N ARG A 159 -38.87 20.75 -2.24
CA ARG A 159 -39.63 21.49 -1.20
C ARG A 159 -39.76 22.99 -1.47
N ARG A 160 -38.86 23.58 -2.27
CA ARG A 160 -38.83 25.02 -2.58
C ARG A 160 -39.39 25.34 -3.97
N ILE A 161 -40.02 24.37 -4.66
CA ILE A 161 -40.58 24.58 -6.02
C ILE A 161 -41.61 25.72 -6.03
N SER A 162 -42.47 25.82 -5.01
CA SER A 162 -43.49 26.88 -4.91
C SER A 162 -42.85 28.28 -4.77
N GLU A 163 -41.86 28.44 -3.90
CA GLU A 163 -41.09 29.69 -3.76
C GLU A 163 -40.36 30.05 -5.06
N ILE A 164 -39.77 29.06 -5.73
CA ILE A 164 -39.07 29.24 -7.01
C ILE A 164 -40.05 29.68 -8.09
N GLY A 165 -41.23 29.06 -8.15
CA GLY A 165 -42.31 29.42 -9.09
C GLY A 165 -42.84 30.84 -8.87
N LEU A 166 -43.04 31.24 -7.61
CA LEU A 166 -43.45 32.60 -7.25
C LEU A 166 -42.39 33.64 -7.67
N ARG A 167 -41.11 33.38 -7.39
CA ARG A 167 -40.00 34.28 -7.79
C ARG A 167 -39.87 34.38 -9.31
N MET A 168 -40.06 33.27 -10.03
CA MET A 168 -40.08 33.25 -11.49
C MET A 168 -41.25 34.07 -12.05
N ALA A 169 -42.45 33.99 -11.44
CA ALA A 169 -43.61 34.80 -11.84
C ALA A 169 -43.39 36.30 -11.58
N LEU A 170 -42.60 36.65 -10.55
CA LEU A 170 -42.17 38.02 -10.26
C LEU A 170 -41.01 38.52 -11.15
N GLY A 171 -40.58 37.73 -12.16
CA GLY A 171 -39.57 38.13 -13.13
C GLY A 171 -38.12 37.76 -12.76
N ALA A 172 -37.90 36.91 -11.77
CA ALA A 172 -36.55 36.47 -11.41
C ALA A 172 -35.89 35.68 -12.56
N GLU A 173 -34.64 36.02 -12.87
CA GLU A 173 -33.87 35.35 -13.90
C GLU A 173 -33.50 33.91 -13.49
N ARG A 174 -33.62 32.94 -14.41
CA ARG A 174 -33.32 31.52 -14.16
C ARG A 174 -31.91 31.30 -13.59
N ARG A 175 -30.94 32.13 -14.00
CA ARG A 175 -29.54 32.10 -13.52
C ARG A 175 -29.43 32.41 -12.02
N ASN A 176 -30.25 33.32 -11.51
CA ASN A 176 -30.24 33.72 -10.09
C ASN A 176 -30.76 32.58 -9.21
N ILE A 177 -31.81 31.87 -9.66
CA ILE A 177 -32.33 30.68 -8.97
C ILE A 177 -31.29 29.57 -8.96
N LEU A 178 -30.67 29.26 -10.11
CA LEU A 178 -29.63 28.23 -10.20
C LEU A 178 -28.43 28.55 -9.30
N GLY A 179 -27.97 29.80 -9.29
CA GLY A 179 -26.86 30.24 -8.42
C GLY A 179 -27.17 30.07 -6.94
N LEU A 180 -28.41 30.38 -6.50
CA LEU A 180 -28.84 30.19 -5.12
C LEU A 180 -28.80 28.72 -4.70
N VAL A 181 -29.34 27.83 -5.53
CA VAL A 181 -29.38 26.37 -5.25
C VAL A 181 -27.98 25.79 -5.24
N LEU A 182 -27.16 26.12 -6.24
CA LEU A 182 -25.77 25.64 -6.33
C LEU A 182 -24.97 26.12 -5.12
N ARG A 183 -25.12 27.39 -4.71
CA ARG A 183 -24.43 27.90 -3.51
C ARG A 183 -24.81 27.13 -2.26
N GLY A 184 -26.08 26.77 -2.09
CA GLY A 184 -26.52 25.89 -1.01
C GLY A 184 -25.85 24.52 -1.04
N ALA A 185 -25.87 23.85 -2.21
CA ALA A 185 -25.26 22.54 -2.39
C ALA A 185 -23.74 22.55 -2.13
N PHE A 186 -23.03 23.53 -2.69
CA PHE A 186 -21.59 23.70 -2.47
C PHE A 186 -21.24 24.05 -1.01
N THR A 187 -22.10 24.77 -0.30
CA THR A 187 -21.86 25.05 1.13
C THR A 187 -21.88 23.75 1.95
N GLN A 188 -22.79 22.83 1.67
CA GLN A 188 -22.83 21.52 2.33
C GLN A 188 -21.56 20.69 2.03
N VAL A 189 -21.10 20.70 0.77
CA VAL A 189 -19.85 20.02 0.38
C VAL A 189 -18.66 20.62 1.10
N ILE A 190 -18.52 21.95 1.13
CA ILE A 190 -17.39 22.63 1.77
C ILE A 190 -17.34 22.30 3.27
N LEU A 191 -18.48 22.34 3.96
CA LEU A 191 -18.54 21.96 5.38
C LEU A 191 -18.18 20.49 5.60
N GLY A 192 -18.70 19.59 4.75
CA GLY A 192 -18.35 18.18 4.79
C GLY A 192 -16.86 17.93 4.55
N LEU A 193 -16.26 18.61 3.57
CA LEU A 193 -14.82 18.50 3.26
C LEU A 193 -13.94 19.09 4.37
N ALA A 194 -14.35 20.20 4.98
CA ALA A 194 -13.63 20.81 6.09
C ALA A 194 -13.50 19.88 7.30
N ILE A 195 -14.46 18.97 7.50
CA ILE A 195 -14.43 17.96 8.56
C ILE A 195 -13.79 16.66 8.06
N GLY A 196 -14.13 16.23 6.85
CA GLY A 196 -13.71 14.95 6.28
C GLY A 196 -12.23 14.89 5.95
N ILE A 197 -11.62 15.96 5.44
CA ILE A 197 -10.18 15.98 5.10
C ILE A 197 -9.32 15.80 6.36
N PRO A 198 -9.50 16.57 7.46
CA PRO A 198 -8.77 16.34 8.70
C PRO A 198 -8.97 14.93 9.27
N ALA A 199 -10.21 14.41 9.24
CA ALA A 199 -10.50 13.06 9.72
C ALA A 199 -9.77 11.98 8.90
N ALA A 200 -9.77 12.13 7.56
CA ALA A 200 -9.07 11.22 6.66
C ALA A 200 -7.54 11.27 6.86
N LEU A 201 -6.95 12.46 7.05
CA LEU A 201 -5.52 12.60 7.33
C LEU A 201 -5.13 12.02 8.69
N ALA A 202 -5.97 12.17 9.71
CA ALA A 202 -5.76 11.55 11.02
C ALA A 202 -5.80 10.02 10.93
N GLY A 203 -6.80 9.47 10.23
CA GLY A 203 -6.89 8.02 9.97
C GLY A 203 -5.72 7.47 9.17
N GLY A 204 -5.31 8.19 8.11
CA GLY A 204 -4.15 7.82 7.29
C GLY A 204 -2.83 7.80 8.08
N ARG A 205 -2.64 8.73 9.01
CA ARG A 205 -1.50 8.72 9.92
C ARG A 205 -1.47 7.51 10.84
N LEU A 206 -2.61 7.16 11.46
CA LEU A 206 -2.73 5.98 12.32
C LEU A 206 -2.41 4.70 11.55
N LEU A 207 -2.88 4.58 10.30
CA LEU A 207 -2.57 3.42 9.46
C LEU A 207 -1.09 3.39 9.02
N SER A 208 -0.50 4.54 8.70
CA SER A 208 0.92 4.60 8.30
C SER A 208 1.89 4.27 9.44
N ALA A 209 1.46 4.41 10.70
CA ALA A 209 2.25 3.98 11.84
C ALA A 209 2.36 2.45 11.93
N GLU A 210 1.38 1.72 11.39
CA GLU A 210 1.28 0.26 11.44
C GLU A 210 1.78 -0.42 10.14
N LEU A 211 1.73 0.28 8.99
CA LEU A 211 2.12 -0.26 7.68
C LEU A 211 3.39 0.40 7.10
N TYR A 212 4.44 -0.40 6.92
CA TYR A 212 5.72 0.03 6.36
C TYR A 212 5.60 0.43 4.88
N GLY A 213 6.21 1.55 4.50
CA GLY A 213 6.26 2.02 3.11
C GLY A 213 4.98 2.67 2.59
N VAL A 214 3.93 2.81 3.42
CA VAL A 214 2.69 3.50 3.04
C VAL A 214 2.81 4.98 3.38
N LYS A 215 2.65 5.83 2.36
CA LYS A 215 2.63 7.28 2.53
C LYS A 215 1.41 7.66 3.37
N SER A 216 1.59 8.45 4.42
CA SER A 216 0.52 8.86 5.35
C SER A 216 -0.60 9.67 4.68
N TYR A 217 -0.35 10.20 3.48
CA TYR A 217 -1.35 10.90 2.67
C TYR A 217 -1.15 10.60 1.17
N ASP A 218 -2.26 10.49 0.45
CA ASP A 218 -2.31 10.46 -1.00
C ASP A 218 -3.14 11.65 -1.51
N ALA A 219 -2.45 12.65 -2.08
CA ALA A 219 -3.09 13.83 -2.64
C ALA A 219 -3.96 13.52 -3.87
N VAL A 220 -3.63 12.47 -4.63
CA VAL A 220 -4.38 12.08 -5.83
C VAL A 220 -5.73 11.48 -5.39
N ALA A 221 -5.71 10.56 -4.42
CA ALA A 221 -6.94 9.97 -3.89
C ALA A 221 -7.86 11.02 -3.25
N LEU A 222 -7.31 11.92 -2.42
CA LEU A 222 -8.07 13.02 -1.82
C LEU A 222 -8.61 13.99 -2.88
N GLY A 223 -7.80 14.33 -3.88
CA GLY A 223 -8.21 15.18 -4.99
C GLY A 223 -9.37 14.57 -5.79
N LEU A 224 -9.28 13.27 -6.11
CA LEU A 224 -10.33 12.52 -6.79
C LEU A 224 -11.62 12.51 -5.97
N ALA A 225 -11.55 12.27 -4.66
CA ALA A 225 -12.73 12.29 -3.79
C ALA A 225 -13.40 13.68 -3.79
N VAL A 226 -12.61 14.77 -3.65
CA VAL A 226 -13.12 16.15 -3.69
C VAL A 226 -13.79 16.46 -5.01
N VAL A 227 -13.15 16.14 -6.13
CA VAL A 227 -13.70 16.38 -7.49
C VAL A 227 -14.98 15.58 -7.69
N THR A 228 -15.01 14.32 -7.25
CA THR A 228 -16.19 13.46 -7.38
C THR A 228 -17.38 14.00 -6.58
N LEU A 229 -17.15 14.41 -5.33
CA LEU A 229 -18.19 15.01 -4.49
C LEU A 229 -18.66 16.36 -5.05
N ALA A 230 -17.76 17.20 -5.55
CA ALA A 230 -18.11 18.47 -6.19
C ALA A 230 -18.93 18.27 -7.46
N ALA A 231 -18.56 17.30 -8.30
CA ALA A 231 -19.32 16.92 -9.49
C ALA A 231 -20.71 16.39 -9.12
N CYS A 232 -20.80 15.54 -8.11
CA CYS A 232 -22.07 15.04 -7.59
C CYS A 232 -22.97 16.18 -7.08
N ALA A 233 -22.43 17.10 -6.29
CA ALA A 233 -23.15 18.26 -5.77
C ALA A 233 -23.66 19.17 -6.90
N PHE A 234 -22.82 19.39 -7.92
CA PHE A 234 -23.20 20.16 -9.09
C PHE A 234 -24.36 19.51 -9.83
N VAL A 235 -24.27 18.21 -10.14
CA VAL A 235 -25.35 17.45 -10.82
C VAL A 235 -26.62 17.46 -9.98
N ALA A 236 -26.49 17.21 -8.68
CA ALA A 236 -27.60 17.13 -7.74
C ALA A 236 -28.30 18.47 -7.49
N GLY A 237 -27.58 19.59 -7.55
CA GLY A 237 -28.18 20.93 -7.49
C GLY A 237 -28.74 21.38 -8.84
N PHE A 238 -28.01 21.15 -9.92
CA PHE A 238 -28.32 21.67 -11.25
C PHE A 238 -29.51 20.96 -11.90
N VAL A 239 -29.59 19.63 -11.83
CA VAL A 239 -30.66 18.85 -12.49
C VAL A 239 -32.05 19.20 -11.95
N PRO A 240 -32.33 19.14 -10.63
CA PRO A 240 -33.64 19.49 -10.09
C PRO A 240 -33.94 21.00 -10.20
N ALA A 241 -32.96 21.89 -10.04
CA ALA A 241 -33.17 23.34 -10.22
C ALA A 241 -33.52 23.68 -11.68
N ARG A 242 -32.86 23.04 -12.65
CA ARG A 242 -33.19 23.20 -14.08
C ARG A 242 -34.56 22.64 -14.41
N ARG A 243 -34.97 21.53 -13.78
CA ARG A 243 -36.34 21.02 -13.90
C ARG A 243 -37.34 22.02 -13.33
N ALA A 244 -37.15 22.51 -12.12
CA ALA A 244 -38.05 23.48 -11.47
C ALA A 244 -38.22 24.79 -12.26
N THR A 245 -37.15 25.32 -12.87
CA THR A 245 -37.20 26.55 -13.69
C THR A 245 -37.81 26.37 -15.09
N LYS A 246 -38.06 25.12 -15.51
CA LYS A 246 -38.76 24.79 -16.76
C LYS A 246 -40.22 24.41 -16.55
N VAL A 247 -40.66 24.15 -15.32
CA VAL A 247 -42.07 23.93 -15.02
C VAL A 247 -42.80 25.25 -15.20
N ASP A 248 -43.90 25.21 -15.96
CA ASP A 248 -44.72 26.38 -16.25
C ASP A 248 -45.35 26.89 -14.93
N PRO A 249 -45.14 28.16 -14.53
CA PRO A 249 -45.66 28.70 -13.26
C PRO A 249 -47.18 28.55 -13.12
N MET A 250 -47.92 28.47 -14.23
CA MET A 250 -49.37 28.22 -14.23
C MET A 250 -49.76 26.80 -13.83
N VAL A 251 -48.87 25.81 -13.98
CA VAL A 251 -49.09 24.42 -13.53
C VAL A 251 -48.75 24.28 -12.04
N ALA A 252 -47.77 25.05 -11.54
CA ALA A 252 -47.37 25.04 -10.13
C ALA A 252 -48.43 25.59 -9.16
N LEU A 253 -49.34 26.46 -9.63
CA LEU A 253 -50.46 27.02 -8.87
C LEU A 253 -51.74 26.18 -8.92
N ARG A 254 -51.78 25.13 -9.74
CA ARG A 254 -52.99 24.31 -9.96
C ARG A 254 -52.96 22.98 -9.19
N TYR A 255 -51.89 22.73 -8.44
CA TYR A 255 -51.75 21.65 -7.47
C TYR A 255 -51.73 22.24 -6.05
N GLU A 256 -52.88 22.72 -5.61
CA GLU A 256 -53.28 22.62 -4.19
C GLU A 256 -54.23 21.44 -4.04
#